data_AF-O80835-F1
#
_entry.id   AF-O80835-F1
#
_cell.length_a   1.000
_cell.length_b   1.000
_cell.length_c   1.000
_cell.angle_alpha   90.00
_cell.angle_beta   90.00
_cell.angle_gamma   90.00
#
_symmetry.space_group_name_H-M   'P 1'
#
loop_
_entity.id
_entity.type
_entity.pdbx_description
1 polymer ?
#
loop_
_entity_poly.entity_id
_entity_poly.type
_entity_poly.pdbx_seq_one_letter_code
_entity_poly.pdbx_strand_id
1 'polypeptide(L)'
;MSSHVVDDQRQPNNSISSLSSKLTKPWITTTIFIFVFFFFIILVGASLRWMDMFLIGGGRIKVTPIFTRNTNATIPKEKLTTPLNFTLQCSLDQNIATQTCPASNPEKSQPSKDEPETCPDYFRWIHKDLEAWRETGITRETLERASDKAHFRLIIKGGRVYVHQYKKSFQTRDVFTIWGIVQLLRMYPGQVPDLELLFMCHDSPEIWRRDYRPRPGVNVTWPPPPLFHYCGHSGAFDIVFPDWSFWGWPEINIKEWNKQSELISEGIKKVKWEEREPYAYWKGNPGVAMARAIGRNGSGYVRKNLKMKYVYDYMLHLLQSYGKLMKMNVEVPQGAKEVCPETMACPINGGRMRQSMDDSLVMSPSVKATCEMPPPFEEDELKKFLEKKESVEKEVEKWTNEYWQEQKKILKH
;
A
#
# COMPACT_ATOMS: atom_id res chain seq x y z
N MET A 1 50.57 15.00 25.96
CA MET A 1 52.02 14.83 25.83
C MET A 1 52.30 14.63 24.34
N SER A 2 53.00 15.59 23.74
CA SER A 2 53.58 15.64 22.38
C SER A 2 54.11 14.28 21.91
N SER A 3 54.32 13.92 20.65
CA SER A 3 54.46 14.53 19.30
C SER A 3 54.89 13.31 18.43
N HIS A 4 54.62 13.18 17.14
CA HIS A 4 55.35 13.84 16.06
C HIS A 4 54.82 13.33 14.71
N VAL A 5 54.76 14.25 13.76
CA VAL A 5 54.68 14.09 12.31
C VAL A 5 55.99 13.53 11.77
N VAL A 6 55.95 12.65 10.77
CA VAL A 6 56.86 12.69 9.60
C VAL A 6 56.11 12.19 8.36
N ASP A 7 56.12 13.03 7.34
CA ASP A 7 55.74 12.84 5.95
C ASP A 7 57.04 12.61 5.17
N ASP A 8 57.13 11.67 4.20
CA ASP A 8 57.98 11.88 3.02
C ASP A 8 57.73 10.91 1.83
N GLN A 9 58.15 11.43 0.68
CA GLN A 9 57.91 11.20 -0.73
C GLN A 9 58.36 9.86 -1.40
N ARG A 10 57.54 9.43 -2.37
CA ARG A 10 57.83 9.23 -3.84
C ARG A 10 58.92 8.22 -4.31
N GLN A 11 58.45 7.09 -4.89
CA GLN A 11 58.84 6.33 -6.14
C GLN A 11 60.34 6.04 -6.50
N PRO A 12 60.72 5.12 -7.45
CA PRO A 12 59.96 4.40 -8.50
C PRO A 12 60.34 2.90 -8.75
N ASN A 13 59.61 2.29 -9.70
CA ASN A 13 59.97 1.22 -10.65
C ASN A 13 60.51 -0.14 -10.17
N ASN A 14 59.80 -1.21 -10.54
CA ASN A 14 60.36 -2.23 -11.44
C ASN A 14 59.28 -3.03 -12.16
N SER A 15 59.38 -2.99 -13.49
CA SER A 15 58.67 -3.77 -14.48
C SER A 15 59.21 -5.21 -14.54
N ILE A 16 58.33 -6.22 -14.55
CA ILE A 16 58.60 -7.46 -15.28
C ILE A 16 57.40 -7.76 -16.16
N SER A 17 57.68 -7.68 -17.46
CA SER A 17 56.92 -8.11 -18.61
C SER A 17 56.59 -9.60 -18.59
N SER A 18 55.37 -9.97 -18.99
CA SER A 18 55.14 -11.23 -19.71
C SER A 18 54.58 -10.91 -21.10
N LEU A 19 55.44 -11.10 -22.09
CA LEU A 19 55.11 -11.14 -23.52
C LEU A 19 54.77 -12.57 -23.90
N SER A 20 53.57 -12.78 -24.45
CA SER A 20 53.25 -13.73 -25.53
C SER A 20 51.71 -13.83 -25.57
N SER A 21 50.98 -13.70 -26.67
CA SER A 21 51.32 -13.72 -28.09
C SER A 21 50.05 -13.34 -28.85
N LYS A 22 50.05 -12.29 -29.68
CA LYS A 22 49.02 -12.12 -30.73
C LYS A 22 49.60 -11.35 -31.93
N LEU A 23 50.17 -12.11 -32.86
CA LEU A 23 50.39 -11.65 -34.24
C LEU A 23 49.79 -12.71 -35.17
N THR A 24 48.53 -12.54 -35.55
CA THR A 24 47.94 -13.18 -36.74
C THR A 24 46.85 -12.32 -37.38
N LYS A 25 47.24 -11.67 -38.50
CA LYS A 25 46.51 -11.45 -39.76
C LYS A 25 45.38 -10.38 -39.85
N PRO A 26 45.65 -9.18 -40.41
CA PRO A 26 44.64 -8.14 -40.71
C PRO A 26 43.76 -8.41 -41.96
N TRP A 27 43.84 -9.60 -42.57
CA TRP A 27 43.05 -9.95 -43.76
C TRP A 27 41.68 -10.57 -43.43
N ILE A 28 41.51 -11.16 -42.24
CA ILE A 28 40.27 -11.85 -41.84
C ILE A 28 39.21 -10.85 -41.36
N THR A 29 39.62 -9.78 -40.67
CA THR A 29 38.71 -8.73 -40.18
C THR A 29 38.11 -7.89 -41.31
N THR A 30 38.89 -7.60 -42.35
CA THR A 30 38.43 -6.82 -43.52
C THR A 30 37.40 -7.61 -44.34
N THR A 31 37.58 -8.92 -44.48
CA THR A 31 36.65 -9.79 -45.23
C THR A 31 35.31 -9.95 -44.50
N ILE A 32 35.33 -10.06 -43.17
CA ILE A 32 34.11 -10.12 -42.34
C ILE A 32 33.34 -8.79 -42.40
N PHE A 33 34.05 -7.65 -42.36
CA PHE A 33 33.39 -6.33 -42.44
C PHE A 33 32.70 -6.11 -43.78
N ILE A 34 33.30 -6.55 -44.89
CA ILE A 34 32.69 -6.48 -46.23
C ILE A 34 31.45 -7.38 -46.31
N PHE A 35 31.50 -8.60 -45.76
CA PHE A 35 30.34 -9.50 -45.73
C PHE A 35 29.16 -8.95 -44.91
N VAL A 36 29.43 -8.38 -43.73
CA VAL A 36 28.40 -7.77 -42.88
C VAL A 36 27.81 -6.52 -43.55
N PHE A 37 28.63 -5.71 -44.21
CA PHE A 37 28.18 -4.52 -44.94
C PHE A 37 27.31 -4.88 -46.16
N PHE A 38 27.71 -5.89 -46.95
CA PHE A 38 26.90 -6.40 -48.06
C PHE A 38 25.58 -7.01 -47.58
N PHE A 39 25.58 -7.75 -46.47
CA PHE A 39 24.35 -8.31 -45.90
C PHE A 39 23.39 -7.21 -45.41
N PHE A 40 23.92 -6.13 -44.84
CA PHE A 40 23.13 -4.97 -44.43
C PHE A 40 22.52 -4.23 -45.63
N ILE A 41 23.26 -4.06 -46.73
CA ILE A 41 22.73 -3.47 -47.98
C ILE A 41 21.62 -4.35 -48.59
N ILE A 42 21.77 -5.68 -48.56
CA ILE A 42 20.73 -6.60 -49.06
C ILE A 42 19.47 -6.51 -48.19
N LEU A 43 19.60 -6.44 -46.87
CA LEU A 43 18.47 -6.28 -45.94
C LEU A 43 17.73 -4.94 -46.12
N VAL A 44 18.46 -3.84 -46.33
CA VAL A 44 17.87 -2.52 -46.59
C VAL A 44 17.26 -2.45 -47.99
N GLY A 45 17.87 -3.09 -48.99
CA GLY A 45 17.30 -3.20 -50.34
C GLY A 45 16.02 -4.05 -50.38
N ALA A 46 15.95 -5.12 -49.59
CA ALA A 46 14.77 -5.97 -49.46
C ALA A 46 13.62 -5.27 -48.72
N SER A 47 13.91 -4.44 -47.71
CA SER A 47 12.88 -3.67 -47.00
C SER A 47 12.32 -2.51 -47.83
N LEU A 48 13.14 -1.87 -48.67
CA LEU A 48 12.68 -0.82 -49.60
C LEU A 48 11.82 -1.40 -50.74
N ARG A 49 12.12 -2.60 -51.23
CA ARG A 49 11.29 -3.31 -52.24
C ARG A 49 9.96 -3.83 -51.68
N TRP A 50 9.83 -3.98 -50.36
CA TRP A 50 8.58 -4.43 -49.73
C TRP A 50 7.60 -3.27 -49.49
N MET A 51 8.10 -2.05 -49.28
CA MET A 51 7.28 -0.85 -49.10
C MET A 51 6.58 -0.42 -50.41
N ASP A 52 7.14 -0.75 -51.58
CA ASP A 52 6.52 -0.46 -52.88
C ASP A 52 5.42 -1.46 -53.29
N MET A 53 5.25 -2.58 -52.54
CA MET A 53 4.14 -3.52 -52.77
C MET A 53 2.86 -3.17 -51.99
N PHE A 54 2.91 -2.17 -51.09
CA PHE A 54 1.75 -1.72 -50.31
C PHE A 54 1.15 -0.39 -50.77
N LEU A 55 1.67 0.22 -51.85
CA LEU A 55 1.19 1.53 -52.35
C LEU A 55 0.57 1.51 -53.76
N ILE A 56 0.43 0.35 -54.40
CA ILE A 56 -0.34 0.21 -55.66
C ILE A 56 -1.22 -1.05 -55.58
N GLY A 57 -2.33 -0.94 -54.86
CA GLY A 57 -3.28 -2.05 -54.67
C GLY A 57 -4.59 -1.56 -54.08
N GLY A 58 -5.22 -0.57 -54.72
CA GLY A 58 -6.54 -0.07 -54.32
C GLY A 58 -7.60 -1.18 -54.32
N GLY A 59 -8.01 -1.61 -53.14
CA GLY A 59 -9.11 -2.55 -52.92
C GLY A 59 -9.98 -2.10 -51.76
N ARG A 60 -11.17 -1.58 -52.06
CA ARG A 60 -12.19 -1.18 -51.08
C ARG A 60 -12.70 -2.41 -50.32
N ILE A 61 -12.35 -2.56 -49.05
CA ILE A 61 -13.02 -3.50 -48.15
C ILE A 61 -14.39 -2.91 -47.79
N LYS A 62 -15.45 -3.40 -48.42
CA LYS A 62 -16.83 -3.19 -47.98
C LYS A 62 -17.06 -4.06 -46.74
N VAL A 63 -17.16 -3.42 -45.58
CA VAL A 63 -17.69 -4.07 -44.38
C VAL A 63 -19.20 -3.82 -44.37
N THR A 64 -20.00 -4.83 -44.65
CA THR A 64 -21.46 -4.80 -44.46
C THR A 64 -21.79 -4.88 -42.97
N PRO A 65 -22.63 -3.98 -42.40
CA PRO A 65 -23.13 -4.15 -41.06
C PRO A 65 -24.34 -5.10 -41.11
N ILE A 66 -24.16 -6.32 -40.62
CA ILE A 66 -25.29 -7.23 -40.33
C ILE A 66 -25.57 -7.12 -38.83
N PHE A 67 -26.38 -6.14 -38.45
CA PHE A 67 -27.45 -6.36 -37.48
C PHE A 67 -28.45 -5.20 -37.53
N THR A 68 -29.57 -5.45 -38.20
CA THR A 68 -30.77 -4.62 -38.17
C THR A 68 -31.36 -4.63 -36.76
N ARG A 69 -31.43 -3.42 -36.22
CA ARG A 69 -32.09 -3.02 -34.98
C ARG A 69 -33.61 -3.30 -35.08
N ASN A 70 -34.12 -4.23 -34.30
CA ASN A 70 -35.54 -4.25 -33.95
C ASN A 70 -35.76 -3.25 -32.81
N THR A 71 -36.36 -2.11 -33.14
CA THR A 71 -36.92 -1.15 -32.18
C THR A 71 -38.25 -1.70 -31.69
N ASN A 72 -38.37 -1.95 -30.39
CA ASN A 72 -39.54 -1.67 -29.53
C ASN A 72 -39.32 -2.23 -28.12
N ALA A 73 -38.21 -1.86 -27.48
CA ALA A 73 -38.07 -1.98 -26.03
C ALA A 73 -38.31 -0.59 -25.44
N THR A 74 -39.45 -0.41 -24.78
CA THR A 74 -39.75 0.76 -23.97
C THR A 74 -38.83 0.72 -22.75
N ILE A 75 -37.63 1.30 -22.88
CA ILE A 75 -36.68 1.46 -21.79
C ILE A 75 -37.27 2.50 -20.83
N PRO A 76 -37.53 2.17 -19.56
CA PRO A 76 -37.88 3.18 -18.57
C PRO A 76 -36.73 4.17 -18.48
N LYS A 77 -37.02 5.48 -18.55
CA LYS A 77 -36.04 6.55 -18.28
C LYS A 77 -35.56 6.44 -16.83
N GLU A 78 -34.60 5.59 -16.57
CA GLU A 78 -33.83 5.63 -15.34
C GLU A 78 -33.00 6.91 -15.41
N LYS A 79 -33.19 7.80 -14.44
CA LYS A 79 -32.42 9.05 -14.31
C LYS A 79 -30.94 8.65 -14.22
N LEU A 80 -30.19 8.86 -15.29
CA LEU A 80 -28.73 8.78 -15.26
C LEU A 80 -28.24 9.98 -14.44
N THR A 81 -28.09 9.78 -13.13
CA THR A 81 -27.43 10.74 -12.25
C THR A 81 -25.99 10.86 -12.74
N THR A 82 -25.60 12.03 -13.21
CA THR A 82 -24.20 12.33 -13.57
C THR A 82 -23.30 11.92 -12.40
N PRO A 83 -22.19 11.18 -12.64
CA PRO A 83 -21.30 10.79 -11.56
C PRO A 83 -20.78 12.04 -10.85
N LEU A 84 -21.00 12.09 -9.54
CA LEU A 84 -20.55 13.18 -8.69
C LEU A 84 -19.03 13.26 -8.78
N ASN A 85 -18.51 14.29 -9.44
CA ASN A 85 -17.08 14.50 -9.61
C ASN A 85 -16.58 15.46 -8.53
N PHE A 86 -15.80 14.92 -7.60
CA PHE A 86 -15.25 15.67 -6.50
C PHE A 86 -13.97 16.39 -6.91
N THR A 87 -14.05 17.69 -7.11
CA THR A 87 -12.88 18.54 -7.32
C THR A 87 -12.51 19.28 -6.03
N LEU A 88 -11.22 19.52 -5.79
CA LEU A 88 -10.79 20.31 -4.64
C LEU A 88 -11.17 21.78 -4.84
N GLN A 89 -11.90 22.33 -3.87
CA GLN A 89 -12.26 23.74 -3.84
C GLN A 89 -11.25 24.52 -3.01
N CYS A 90 -10.08 24.78 -3.58
CA CYS A 90 -9.06 25.61 -2.93
C CYS A 90 -9.35 27.09 -3.13
N SER A 91 -9.46 27.85 -2.02
CA SER A 91 -9.56 29.31 -2.10
C SER A 91 -8.24 29.90 -2.59
N LEU A 92 -8.32 30.91 -3.47
CA LEU A 92 -7.18 31.64 -4.01
C LEU A 92 -6.75 32.82 -3.13
N ASP A 93 -7.49 33.12 -2.06
CA ASP A 93 -7.14 34.23 -1.16
C ASP A 93 -5.81 33.94 -0.45
N GLN A 94 -4.86 34.87 -0.60
CA GLN A 94 -3.47 34.77 -0.13
C GLN A 94 -3.31 34.64 1.40
N ASN A 95 -4.42 34.65 2.15
CA ASN A 95 -4.43 34.31 3.57
C ASN A 95 -4.70 32.81 3.72
N ILE A 96 -3.62 32.04 3.76
CA ILE A 96 -3.53 30.56 3.94
C ILE A 96 -4.35 30.02 5.14
N ALA A 97 -4.91 30.89 5.98
CA ALA A 97 -5.55 30.58 7.26
C ALA A 97 -7.05 30.26 7.23
N THR A 98 -7.75 30.33 6.09
CA THR A 98 -9.23 30.25 6.08
C THR A 98 -9.83 29.13 5.24
N GLN A 99 -9.04 28.13 4.81
CA GLN A 99 -9.65 26.98 4.15
C GLN A 99 -10.57 26.26 5.15
N THR A 100 -11.82 26.06 4.77
CA THR A 100 -12.82 25.34 5.55
C THR A 100 -13.38 24.17 4.74
N CYS A 101 -14.01 23.24 5.43
CA CYS A 101 -14.70 22.14 4.77
C CYS A 101 -16.00 22.61 4.11
N PRO A 102 -16.31 22.15 2.88
CA PRO A 102 -17.56 22.48 2.23
C PRO A 102 -18.78 22.10 3.08
N ALA A 103 -19.83 22.91 3.02
CA ALA A 103 -21.05 22.66 3.81
C ALA A 103 -21.85 21.44 3.31
N SER A 104 -21.72 21.09 2.03
CA SER A 104 -22.43 19.98 1.41
C SER A 104 -21.71 18.65 1.62
N ASN A 105 -22.36 17.71 2.31
CA ASN A 105 -21.92 16.32 2.34
C ASN A 105 -22.30 15.63 1.03
N PRO A 106 -21.44 14.77 0.46
CA PRO A 106 -21.84 13.98 -0.69
C PRO A 106 -23.04 13.09 -0.37
N GLU A 107 -24.04 13.07 -1.25
CA GLU A 107 -25.21 12.21 -1.08
C GLU A 107 -24.81 10.73 -1.14
N LYS A 108 -25.56 9.90 -0.40
CA LYS A 108 -25.37 8.46 -0.37
C LYS A 108 -25.52 7.89 -1.78
N SER A 109 -24.43 7.40 -2.36
CA SER A 109 -24.46 6.73 -3.65
C SER A 109 -25.05 5.33 -3.52
N GLN A 110 -25.97 4.96 -4.40
CA GLN A 110 -26.44 3.58 -4.50
C GLN A 110 -25.41 2.75 -5.29
N PRO A 111 -24.87 1.65 -4.72
CA PRO A 111 -23.97 0.77 -5.46
C PRO A 111 -24.72 0.02 -6.57
N SER A 112 -23.97 -0.45 -7.57
CA SER A 112 -24.44 -1.37 -8.61
C SER A 112 -25.18 -2.58 -8.03
N LYS A 113 -26.20 -3.09 -8.75
CA LYS A 113 -26.94 -4.31 -8.39
C LYS A 113 -26.19 -5.62 -8.70
N ASP A 114 -24.95 -5.53 -9.16
CA ASP A 114 -24.12 -6.71 -9.45
C ASP A 114 -23.85 -7.52 -8.18
N GLU A 115 -23.75 -8.86 -8.31
CA GLU A 115 -23.38 -9.73 -7.19
C GLU A 115 -22.00 -9.34 -6.64
N PRO A 116 -21.85 -9.14 -5.32
CA PRO A 116 -20.58 -8.73 -4.75
C PRO A 116 -19.57 -9.88 -4.82
N GLU A 117 -18.35 -9.57 -5.27
CA GLU A 117 -17.22 -10.50 -5.15
C GLU A 117 -16.92 -10.79 -3.67
N THR A 118 -16.41 -11.98 -3.36
CA THR A 118 -15.94 -12.29 -2.00
C THR A 118 -14.66 -11.51 -1.68
N CYS A 119 -14.57 -10.90 -0.49
CA CYS A 119 -13.37 -10.23 -0.04
C CYS A 119 -12.20 -11.23 0.15
N PRO A 120 -10.94 -10.79 -0.01
CA PRO A 120 -9.77 -11.61 0.31
C PRO A 120 -9.80 -12.21 1.72
N ASP A 121 -9.25 -13.41 1.90
CA ASP A 121 -9.28 -14.17 3.17
C ASP A 121 -8.77 -13.39 4.39
N TYR A 122 -7.85 -12.43 4.22
CA TYR A 122 -7.34 -11.64 5.33
C TYR A 122 -8.40 -10.72 5.97
N PHE A 123 -9.54 -10.50 5.33
CA PHE A 123 -10.67 -9.78 5.94
C PHE A 123 -11.25 -10.51 7.14
N ARG A 124 -11.08 -11.84 7.22
CA ARG A 124 -11.53 -12.64 8.37
C ARG A 124 -10.85 -12.22 9.68
N TRP A 125 -9.67 -11.61 9.61
CA TRP A 125 -8.96 -11.09 10.79
C TRP A 125 -9.68 -9.93 11.47
N ILE A 126 -10.56 -9.19 10.78
CA ILE A 126 -11.40 -8.14 11.39
C ILE A 126 -12.22 -8.73 12.54
N HIS A 127 -12.79 -9.93 12.36
CA HIS A 127 -13.56 -10.62 13.41
C HIS A 127 -12.70 -10.91 14.63
N LYS A 128 -11.44 -11.30 14.41
CA LYS A 128 -10.51 -11.67 15.48
C LYS A 128 -9.97 -10.47 16.23
N ASP A 129 -9.65 -9.40 15.52
CA ASP A 129 -9.14 -8.16 16.11
C ASP A 129 -10.21 -7.49 16.98
N LEU A 130 -11.48 -7.56 16.58
CA LEU A 130 -12.60 -6.98 17.32
C LEU A 130 -13.23 -7.90 18.38
N GLU A 131 -12.79 -9.16 18.47
CA GLU A 131 -13.39 -10.20 19.31
C GLU A 131 -13.48 -9.80 20.79
N ALA A 132 -12.47 -9.09 21.31
CA ALA A 132 -12.38 -8.72 22.72
C ALA A 132 -13.53 -7.83 23.22
N TRP A 133 -14.22 -7.14 22.31
CA TRP A 133 -15.34 -6.24 22.60
C TRP A 133 -16.69 -6.79 22.14
N ARG A 134 -16.74 -8.00 21.58
CA ARG A 134 -17.97 -8.56 20.98
C ARG A 134 -19.13 -8.66 21.97
N GLU A 135 -18.85 -9.04 23.22
CA GLU A 135 -19.86 -9.24 24.25
C GLU A 135 -20.12 -7.98 25.08
N THR A 136 -19.06 -7.26 25.44
CA THR A 136 -19.11 -6.12 26.36
C THR A 136 -19.37 -4.80 25.66
N GLY A 137 -19.01 -4.69 24.38
CA GLY A 137 -18.98 -3.44 23.63
C GLY A 137 -17.89 -2.48 24.11
N ILE A 138 -17.89 -1.28 23.53
CA ILE A 138 -16.92 -0.22 23.80
C ILE A 138 -17.66 0.95 24.46
N THR A 139 -17.41 1.16 25.74
CA THR A 139 -17.94 2.30 26.50
C THR A 139 -17.01 3.50 26.43
N ARG A 140 -17.52 4.69 26.84
CA ARG A 140 -16.69 5.90 26.97
C ARG A 140 -15.47 5.65 27.84
N GLU A 141 -15.67 5.10 29.03
CA GLU A 141 -14.60 4.76 29.97
C GLU A 141 -13.57 3.80 29.35
N THR A 142 -14.04 2.77 28.63
CA THR A 142 -13.15 1.82 27.96
C THR A 142 -12.28 2.50 26.90
N LEU A 143 -12.86 3.38 26.07
CA LEU A 143 -12.13 4.09 25.03
C LEU A 143 -11.09 5.05 25.63
N GLU A 144 -11.46 5.82 26.66
CA GLU A 144 -10.56 6.81 27.26
C GLU A 144 -9.31 6.22 27.91
N ARG A 145 -9.32 4.94 28.31
CA ARG A 145 -8.13 4.24 28.84
C ARG A 145 -6.99 4.05 27.83
N ALA A 146 -7.23 4.30 26.53
CA ALA A 146 -6.20 4.33 25.50
C ALA A 146 -5.72 5.76 25.15
N SER A 147 -6.34 6.81 25.69
CA SER A 147 -6.06 8.21 25.30
C SER A 147 -4.61 8.63 25.59
N ASP A 148 -4.01 8.12 26.67
CA ASP A 148 -2.61 8.39 27.05
C ASP A 148 -1.58 7.75 26.10
N LYS A 149 -1.97 6.69 25.39
CA LYS A 149 -1.13 5.95 24.43
C LYS A 149 -1.32 6.45 23.00
N ALA A 150 -2.48 7.00 22.69
CA ALA A 150 -2.80 7.48 21.35
C ALA A 150 -2.02 8.75 20.97
N HIS A 151 -1.72 8.87 19.67
CA HIS A 151 -1.18 10.08 19.06
C HIS A 151 -2.28 11.07 18.71
N PHE A 152 -3.42 10.58 18.24
CA PHE A 152 -4.58 11.40 17.93
C PHE A 152 -5.87 10.61 18.11
N ARG A 153 -6.95 11.35 18.35
CA ARG A 153 -8.33 10.90 18.29
C ARG A 153 -8.95 11.39 17.00
N LEU A 154 -9.53 10.48 16.24
CA LEU A 154 -10.31 10.78 15.04
C LEU A 154 -11.78 10.50 15.32
N ILE A 155 -12.63 11.46 14.97
CA ILE A 155 -14.07 11.39 15.18
C ILE A 155 -14.74 11.50 13.81
N ILE A 156 -15.66 10.59 13.52
CA ILE A 156 -16.54 10.67 12.37
C ILE A 156 -17.94 10.96 12.92
N LYS A 157 -18.55 12.08 12.53
CA LYS A 157 -19.88 12.46 12.99
C LYS A 157 -20.67 13.12 11.87
N GLY A 158 -21.79 12.53 11.48
CA GLY A 158 -22.63 13.02 10.39
C GLY A 158 -21.90 13.09 9.05
N GLY A 159 -21.01 12.14 8.78
CA GLY A 159 -20.18 12.11 7.55
C GLY A 159 -19.09 13.17 7.49
N ARG A 160 -18.78 13.84 8.60
CA ARG A 160 -17.66 14.79 8.75
C ARG A 160 -16.58 14.20 9.64
N VAL A 161 -15.33 14.55 9.38
CA VAL A 161 -14.18 14.06 10.14
C VAL A 161 -13.64 15.17 11.01
N TYR A 162 -13.36 14.87 12.27
CA TYR A 162 -12.73 15.76 13.23
C TYR A 162 -11.51 15.07 13.84
N VAL A 163 -10.44 15.81 14.09
CA VAL A 163 -9.20 15.27 14.66
C VAL A 163 -8.80 16.10 15.88
N HIS A 164 -8.60 15.41 17.00
CA HIS A 164 -7.96 15.96 18.20
C HIS A 164 -6.58 15.33 18.33
N GLN A 165 -5.54 16.12 18.07
CA GLN A 165 -4.16 15.67 18.20
C GLN A 165 -3.73 15.66 19.67
N TYR A 166 -3.22 14.53 20.16
CA TYR A 166 -2.67 14.41 21.52
C TYR A 166 -1.15 14.55 21.55
N LYS A 167 -0.46 13.93 20.58
CA LYS A 167 1.00 13.92 20.47
C LYS A 167 1.42 14.00 19.02
N LYS A 168 2.63 14.49 18.76
CA LYS A 168 3.20 14.53 17.41
C LYS A 168 3.54 13.12 16.93
N SER A 169 3.03 12.73 15.76
CA SER A 169 3.41 11.48 15.11
C SER A 169 4.81 11.54 14.49
N PHE A 170 5.43 10.39 14.31
CA PHE A 170 6.65 10.31 13.53
C PHE A 170 6.34 10.66 12.07
N GLN A 171 7.03 11.64 11.49
CA GLN A 171 6.85 12.04 10.09
C GLN A 171 5.37 12.35 9.77
N THR A 172 4.90 12.10 8.54
CA THR A 172 3.52 12.35 8.10
C THR A 172 2.61 11.14 8.26
N ARG A 173 2.90 10.25 9.22
CA ARG A 173 2.12 9.02 9.43
C ARG A 173 0.66 9.32 9.77
N ASP A 174 0.45 10.21 10.74
CA ASP A 174 -0.89 10.68 11.10
C ASP A 174 -1.57 11.40 9.92
N VAL A 175 -0.86 12.30 9.25
CA VAL A 175 -1.39 13.08 8.11
C VAL A 175 -1.99 12.18 7.04
N PHE A 176 -1.26 11.14 6.59
CA PHE A 176 -1.75 10.27 5.53
C PHE A 176 -2.73 9.18 6.01
N THR A 177 -2.71 8.80 7.28
CA THR A 177 -3.80 8.01 7.88
C THR A 177 -5.11 8.81 7.90
N ILE A 178 -5.07 10.07 8.33
CA ILE A 178 -6.23 10.97 8.33
C ILE A 178 -6.71 11.21 6.89
N TRP A 179 -5.78 11.47 5.95
CA TRP A 179 -6.09 11.64 4.53
C TRP A 179 -6.81 10.42 3.99
N GLY A 180 -6.31 9.21 4.27
CA GLY A 180 -6.92 7.97 3.84
C GLY A 180 -8.36 7.78 4.32
N ILE A 181 -8.64 8.15 5.57
CA ILE A 181 -10.00 8.12 6.13
C ILE A 181 -10.90 9.15 5.46
N VAL A 182 -10.41 10.37 5.21
CA VAL A 182 -11.15 11.37 4.45
C VAL A 182 -11.46 10.88 3.02
N GLN A 183 -10.51 10.19 2.38
CA GLN A 183 -10.74 9.56 1.08
C GLN A 183 -11.74 8.40 1.15
N LEU A 184 -11.75 7.62 2.23
CA LEU A 184 -12.75 6.57 2.47
C LEU A 184 -14.17 7.15 2.49
N LEU A 185 -14.38 8.29 3.15
CA LEU A 185 -15.70 8.94 3.21
C LEU A 185 -16.14 9.46 1.83
N ARG A 186 -15.21 9.87 0.97
CA ARG A 186 -15.50 10.18 -0.45
C ARG A 186 -15.80 8.94 -1.26
N MET A 187 -15.10 7.84 -0.98
CA MET A 187 -15.30 6.57 -1.67
C MET A 187 -16.66 5.95 -1.35
N TYR A 188 -17.09 6.06 -0.08
CA TYR A 188 -18.34 5.48 0.44
C TYR A 188 -19.20 6.49 1.22
N PRO A 189 -19.74 7.53 0.55
CA PRO A 189 -20.52 8.56 1.23
C PRO A 189 -21.72 7.98 1.98
N GLY A 190 -21.87 8.37 3.24
CA GLY A 190 -22.99 7.95 4.09
C GLY A 190 -22.99 6.46 4.49
N GLN A 191 -21.90 5.72 4.27
CA GLN A 191 -21.80 4.31 4.67
C GLN A 191 -20.88 4.08 5.87
N VAL A 192 -20.01 5.03 6.19
CA VAL A 192 -19.19 4.99 7.40
C VAL A 192 -20.04 5.52 8.56
N PRO A 193 -20.21 4.76 9.66
CA PRO A 193 -21.02 5.20 10.79
C PRO A 193 -20.34 6.33 11.57
N ASP A 194 -21.08 6.92 12.50
CA ASP A 194 -20.49 7.83 13.49
C ASP A 194 -19.59 7.01 14.43
N LEU A 195 -18.34 7.49 14.62
CA LEU A 195 -17.29 6.74 15.30
C LEU A 195 -16.35 7.66 16.08
N GLU A 196 -15.71 7.11 17.11
CA GLU A 196 -14.51 7.68 17.72
C GLU A 196 -13.39 6.64 17.74
N LEU A 197 -12.24 7.00 17.19
CA LEU A 197 -11.10 6.14 16.97
C LEU A 197 -9.85 6.75 17.62
N LEU A 198 -9.10 5.96 18.37
CA LEU A 198 -7.79 6.36 18.90
C LEU A 198 -6.70 5.66 18.11
N PHE A 199 -5.71 6.40 17.62
CA PHE A 199 -4.64 5.87 16.78
C PHE A 199 -3.27 5.95 17.47
N MET A 200 -2.51 4.87 17.39
CA MET A 200 -1.10 4.80 17.75
C MET A 200 -0.23 4.69 16.49
N CYS A 201 0.76 5.57 16.38
CA CYS A 201 1.58 5.75 15.17
C CYS A 201 3.05 5.27 15.32
N HIS A 202 3.36 4.53 16.38
CA HIS A 202 4.65 3.87 16.58
C HIS A 202 4.68 2.45 16.01
N ASP A 203 5.87 1.89 15.84
CA ASP A 203 6.05 0.62 15.12
C ASP A 203 5.65 -0.60 15.97
N SER A 204 5.58 -0.45 17.29
CA SER A 204 5.28 -1.52 18.24
C SER A 204 3.87 -1.35 18.82
N PRO A 205 3.07 -2.44 18.90
CA PRO A 205 1.77 -2.42 19.58
C PRO A 205 1.89 -2.03 21.06
N GLU A 206 0.79 -1.54 21.62
CA GLU A 206 0.75 -1.02 23.00
C GLU A 206 -0.18 -1.79 23.94
N ILE A 207 -1.25 -2.39 23.42
CA ILE A 207 -2.25 -3.06 24.24
C ILE A 207 -1.93 -4.55 24.30
N TRP A 208 -0.95 -4.91 25.12
CA TRP A 208 -0.45 -6.29 25.18
C TRP A 208 -1.38 -7.25 25.94
N ARG A 209 -1.68 -8.40 25.34
CA ARG A 209 -2.53 -9.45 25.94
C ARG A 209 -2.03 -9.96 27.28
N ARG A 210 -0.71 -9.98 27.48
CA ARG A 210 -0.07 -10.41 28.75
C ARG A 210 -0.49 -9.56 29.94
N ASP A 211 -0.83 -8.30 29.72
CA ASP A 211 -1.19 -7.37 30.79
C ASP A 211 -2.62 -7.58 31.29
N TYR A 212 -3.46 -8.23 30.48
CA TYR A 212 -4.84 -8.57 30.80
C TYR A 212 -5.01 -10.03 31.27
N ARG A 213 -3.91 -10.75 31.53
CA ARG A 213 -3.98 -12.09 32.10
C ARG A 213 -4.22 -12.02 33.61
N PRO A 214 -5.14 -12.82 34.18
CA PRO A 214 -5.33 -12.92 35.62
C PRO A 214 -4.02 -13.26 36.34
N ARG A 215 -3.65 -12.45 37.34
CA ARG A 215 -2.44 -12.63 38.15
C ARG A 215 -2.73 -12.27 39.62
N PRO A 216 -2.12 -12.98 40.60
CA PRO A 216 -2.30 -12.64 42.01
C PRO A 216 -1.94 -11.18 42.30
N GLY A 217 -2.83 -10.46 42.98
CA GLY A 217 -2.63 -9.05 43.36
C GLY A 217 -2.81 -8.02 42.25
N VAL A 218 -3.22 -8.42 41.03
CA VAL A 218 -3.46 -7.50 39.91
C VAL A 218 -4.94 -7.54 39.52
N ASN A 219 -5.65 -6.42 39.73
CA ASN A 219 -7.01 -6.24 39.24
C ASN A 219 -6.96 -5.80 37.77
N VAL A 220 -7.30 -6.70 36.87
CA VAL A 220 -7.40 -6.42 35.43
C VAL A 220 -8.78 -5.87 35.12
N THR A 221 -8.84 -4.74 34.42
CA THR A 221 -10.10 -4.16 33.93
C THR A 221 -10.38 -4.63 32.50
N TRP A 222 -11.46 -5.40 32.31
CA TRP A 222 -11.93 -5.95 31.04
C TRP A 222 -13.17 -5.18 30.52
N PRO A 223 -13.36 -5.02 29.19
CA PRO A 223 -12.46 -5.40 28.07
C PRO A 223 -11.18 -4.55 28.03
N PRO A 224 -10.15 -4.86 27.22
CA PRO A 224 -9.03 -3.94 26.99
C PRO A 224 -9.51 -2.65 26.31
N PRO A 225 -8.76 -1.53 26.37
CA PRO A 225 -9.13 -0.33 25.62
C PRO A 225 -8.82 -0.52 24.12
N PRO A 226 -9.72 -0.13 23.20
CA PRO A 226 -9.47 -0.23 21.77
C PRO A 226 -8.47 0.83 21.32
N LEU A 227 -7.48 0.42 20.54
CA LEU A 227 -6.46 1.29 19.98
C LEU A 227 -6.14 0.81 18.56
N PHE A 228 -6.27 1.70 17.58
CA PHE A 228 -5.94 1.41 16.19
C PHE A 228 -4.44 1.55 15.97
N HIS A 229 -3.87 0.61 15.24
CA HIS A 229 -2.45 0.50 15.00
C HIS A 229 -2.21 -0.08 13.60
N TYR A 230 -1.08 0.26 12.96
CA TYR A 230 -0.79 -0.24 11.62
C TYR A 230 0.04 -1.54 11.61
N CYS A 231 0.84 -1.78 12.65
CA CYS A 231 1.46 -3.08 12.89
C CYS A 231 0.57 -3.96 13.78
N GLY A 232 0.27 -5.18 13.34
CA GLY A 232 -0.39 -6.20 14.15
C GLY A 232 0.60 -7.13 14.85
N HIS A 233 0.19 -7.71 15.98
CA HIS A 233 0.97 -8.73 16.69
C HIS A 233 0.04 -9.72 17.40
N SER A 234 0.35 -11.02 17.34
CA SER A 234 -0.48 -12.09 17.95
C SER A 234 -0.68 -11.92 19.46
N GLY A 235 0.32 -11.35 20.14
CA GLY A 235 0.31 -11.01 21.55
C GLY A 235 -0.34 -9.67 21.93
N ALA A 236 -0.97 -8.95 21.01
CA ALA A 236 -1.58 -7.64 21.26
C ALA A 236 -3.08 -7.62 20.93
N PHE A 237 -3.79 -6.64 21.47
CA PHE A 237 -5.20 -6.33 21.21
C PHE A 237 -5.38 -5.12 20.29
N ASP A 238 -4.30 -4.44 19.91
CA ASP A 238 -4.34 -3.35 18.95
C ASP A 238 -5.06 -3.78 17.66
N ILE A 239 -5.94 -2.91 17.18
CA ILE A 239 -6.80 -3.15 16.02
C ILE A 239 -6.02 -2.76 14.76
N VAL A 240 -5.77 -3.71 13.87
CA VAL A 240 -4.96 -3.46 12.69
C VAL A 240 -5.71 -2.57 11.70
N PHE A 241 -5.05 -1.51 11.25
CA PHE A 241 -5.55 -0.56 10.25
C PHE A 241 -4.56 -0.45 9.09
N PRO A 242 -5.01 -0.32 7.82
CA PRO A 242 -4.10 -0.08 6.70
C PRO A 242 -3.21 1.14 6.95
N ASP A 243 -1.90 0.97 6.77
CA ASP A 243 -0.94 2.03 7.07
C ASP A 243 -1.07 3.23 6.13
N TRP A 244 -0.49 4.36 6.53
CA TRP A 244 -0.53 5.61 5.76
C TRP A 244 0.11 5.48 4.37
N SER A 245 1.02 4.53 4.17
CA SER A 245 1.82 4.41 2.96
C SER A 245 1.01 3.99 1.74
N PHE A 246 -0.21 3.47 1.94
CA PHE A 246 -1.17 3.24 0.85
C PHE A 246 -1.52 4.52 0.08
N TRP A 247 -1.55 5.67 0.76
CA TRP A 247 -1.80 6.99 0.14
C TRP A 247 -0.51 7.76 -0.16
N GLY A 248 0.62 7.27 0.34
CA GLY A 248 1.96 7.78 0.04
C GLY A 248 2.82 7.99 1.29
N TRP A 249 4.13 8.11 1.07
CA TRP A 249 5.09 8.46 2.11
C TRP A 249 6.13 9.45 1.55
N PRO A 250 5.84 10.76 1.63
CA PRO A 250 6.65 11.80 0.98
C PRO A 250 8.13 11.83 1.39
N GLU A 251 8.40 11.55 2.68
CA GLU A 251 9.74 11.63 3.27
C GLU A 251 10.73 10.69 2.60
N ILE A 252 10.26 9.52 2.17
CA ILE A 252 11.08 8.50 1.50
C ILE A 252 10.63 8.21 0.06
N ASN A 253 9.79 9.09 -0.50
CA ASN A 253 9.34 9.04 -1.89
C ASN A 253 8.65 7.71 -2.28
N ILE A 254 7.89 7.12 -1.35
CA ILE A 254 6.95 6.04 -1.69
C ILE A 254 5.69 6.70 -2.25
N LYS A 255 5.30 6.27 -3.45
CA LYS A 255 4.08 6.76 -4.11
C LYS A 255 2.85 6.10 -3.50
N GLU A 256 1.67 6.67 -3.79
CA GLU A 256 0.43 5.95 -3.50
C GLU A 256 0.42 4.57 -4.17
N TRP A 257 -0.30 3.64 -3.55
CA TRP A 257 -0.14 2.22 -3.81
C TRP A 257 -0.46 1.77 -5.24
N ASN A 258 -1.43 2.36 -5.96
CA ASN A 258 -1.71 1.97 -7.34
C ASN A 258 -0.51 2.28 -8.24
N LYS A 259 0.01 3.51 -8.20
CA LYS A 259 1.23 3.94 -8.89
C LYS A 259 2.44 3.13 -8.46
N GLN A 260 2.60 2.90 -7.16
CA GLN A 260 3.72 2.12 -6.64
C GLN A 260 3.67 0.65 -7.13
N SER A 261 2.49 0.04 -7.09
CA SER A 261 2.25 -1.33 -7.55
C SER A 261 2.43 -1.49 -9.06
N GLU A 262 2.06 -0.47 -9.84
CA GLU A 262 2.33 -0.41 -11.28
C GLU A 262 3.83 -0.35 -11.56
N LEU A 263 4.57 0.54 -10.90
CA LEU A 263 6.04 0.64 -11.04
C LEU A 263 6.74 -0.67 -10.66
N ILE A 264 6.30 -1.32 -9.58
CA ILE A 264 6.80 -2.66 -9.19
C ILE A 264 6.49 -3.67 -10.29
N SER A 265 5.29 -3.61 -10.88
CA SER A 265 4.85 -4.53 -11.91
C SER A 265 5.61 -4.35 -13.22
N GLU A 266 5.87 -3.11 -13.64
CA GLU A 266 6.76 -2.79 -14.75
C GLU A 266 8.19 -3.25 -14.49
N GLY A 267 8.72 -3.01 -13.27
CA GLY A 267 10.03 -3.47 -12.86
C GLY A 267 10.20 -4.99 -12.97
N ILE A 268 9.16 -5.74 -12.59
CA ILE A 268 9.16 -7.21 -12.70
C ILE A 268 9.20 -7.70 -14.15
N LYS A 269 8.63 -6.95 -15.11
CA LYS A 269 8.66 -7.31 -16.53
C LYS A 269 10.03 -7.08 -17.19
N LYS A 270 10.91 -6.28 -16.59
CA LYS A 270 12.22 -5.91 -17.18
C LYS A 270 13.22 -7.06 -17.19
N VAL A 271 13.13 -7.98 -16.24
CA VAL A 271 14.10 -9.09 -16.08
C VAL A 271 13.33 -10.36 -15.75
N LYS A 272 13.47 -11.39 -16.60
CA LYS A 272 12.87 -12.70 -16.36
C LYS A 272 13.47 -13.33 -15.13
N TRP A 273 12.76 -14.27 -14.50
CA TRP A 273 13.21 -14.87 -13.25
C TRP A 273 14.58 -15.56 -13.40
N GLU A 274 14.75 -16.29 -14.49
CA GLU A 274 15.95 -17.08 -14.81
C GLU A 274 17.18 -16.21 -15.10
N GLU A 275 16.94 -14.93 -15.44
CA GLU A 275 17.97 -13.92 -15.75
C GLU A 275 18.34 -13.08 -14.53
N ARG A 276 17.72 -13.31 -13.36
CA ARG A 276 18.02 -12.54 -12.14
C ARG A 276 19.32 -13.04 -11.52
N GLU A 277 20.09 -12.09 -11.00
CA GLU A 277 21.27 -12.37 -10.19
C GLU A 277 20.91 -13.30 -9.02
N PRO A 278 21.63 -14.42 -8.82
CA PRO A 278 21.33 -15.41 -7.80
C PRO A 278 21.76 -14.98 -6.39
N TYR A 279 21.70 -13.68 -6.10
CA TYR A 279 22.06 -13.09 -4.82
C TYR A 279 20.83 -12.55 -4.11
N ALA A 280 20.75 -12.80 -2.80
CA ALA A 280 19.78 -12.11 -1.96
C ALA A 280 20.14 -10.62 -1.91
N TYR A 281 19.25 -9.76 -2.39
CA TYR A 281 19.41 -8.32 -2.32
C TYR A 281 18.58 -7.76 -1.17
N TRP A 282 19.22 -7.01 -0.28
CA TRP A 282 18.56 -6.25 0.77
C TRP A 282 19.20 -4.88 0.88
N LYS A 283 18.35 -3.85 0.97
CA LYS A 283 18.77 -2.46 1.23
C LYS A 283 17.77 -1.84 2.19
N GLY A 284 18.22 -1.51 3.39
CA GLY A 284 17.40 -0.92 4.44
C GLY A 284 18.24 -0.47 5.64
N ASN A 285 17.57 0.04 6.68
CA ASN A 285 18.24 0.38 7.93
C ASN A 285 18.56 -0.91 8.73
N PRO A 286 19.83 -1.22 9.01
CA PRO A 286 20.21 -2.46 9.69
C PRO A 286 19.73 -2.53 11.15
N GLY A 287 19.43 -1.38 11.77
CA GLY A 287 18.92 -1.34 13.15
C GLY A 287 17.44 -1.71 13.29
N VAL A 288 16.69 -1.82 12.19
CA VAL A 288 15.22 -2.00 12.22
C VAL A 288 14.78 -3.39 11.76
N ALA A 289 15.60 -4.10 10.98
CA ALA A 289 15.24 -5.43 10.46
C ALA A 289 16.36 -6.46 10.71
N MET A 290 16.25 -7.24 11.79
CA MET A 290 17.17 -8.36 12.06
C MET A 290 16.88 -9.60 11.19
N ALA A 291 15.66 -9.78 10.69
CA ALA A 291 15.26 -10.99 9.95
C ALA A 291 15.12 -10.74 8.43
N ARG A 292 15.58 -11.72 7.63
CA ARG A 292 15.60 -11.67 6.16
C ARG A 292 15.06 -12.98 5.59
N ALA A 293 14.02 -12.92 4.76
CA ALA A 293 13.59 -14.02 3.89
C ALA A 293 12.85 -13.48 2.66
N ILE A 294 12.97 -14.17 1.51
CA ILE A 294 12.36 -13.79 0.21
C ILE A 294 11.34 -14.86 -0.21
N GLY A 295 10.18 -14.43 -0.70
CA GLY A 295 9.16 -15.33 -1.27
C GLY A 295 8.88 -15.05 -2.75
N ARG A 296 8.89 -16.10 -3.59
CA ARG A 296 8.47 -16.05 -5.00
C ARG A 296 6.95 -15.93 -5.16
N ASN A 297 6.19 -16.58 -4.28
CA ASN A 297 4.71 -16.62 -4.34
C ASN A 297 4.02 -15.36 -3.77
N GLY A 298 4.75 -14.53 -3.02
CA GLY A 298 4.18 -13.32 -2.42
C GLY A 298 3.75 -12.27 -3.45
N SER A 299 4.51 -12.11 -4.53
CA SER A 299 4.23 -11.06 -5.54
C SER A 299 2.90 -11.26 -6.28
N GLY A 300 2.53 -12.50 -6.58
CA GLY A 300 1.24 -12.83 -7.20
C GLY A 300 0.07 -12.57 -6.25
N TYR A 301 0.22 -12.97 -4.99
CA TYR A 301 -0.78 -12.73 -3.95
C TYR A 301 -1.02 -11.23 -3.75
N VAL A 302 0.04 -10.43 -3.58
CA VAL A 302 -0.05 -8.98 -3.38
C VAL A 302 -0.77 -8.30 -4.54
N ARG A 303 -0.41 -8.60 -5.80
CA ARG A 303 -1.09 -8.01 -6.96
C ARG A 303 -2.57 -8.35 -7.05
N LYS A 304 -2.93 -9.58 -6.70
CA LYS A 304 -4.32 -10.05 -6.78
C LYS A 304 -5.16 -9.48 -5.63
N ASN A 305 -4.64 -9.56 -4.41
CA ASN A 305 -5.41 -9.41 -3.18
C ASN A 305 -5.13 -8.11 -2.42
N LEU A 306 -4.07 -7.37 -2.74
CA LEU A 306 -3.76 -6.07 -2.13
C LEU A 306 -3.89 -4.97 -3.19
N LYS A 307 -5.13 -4.65 -3.56
CA LYS A 307 -5.47 -3.54 -4.46
C LYS A 307 -6.06 -2.40 -3.63
N MET A 308 -5.96 -1.14 -4.08
CA MET A 308 -6.57 -0.03 -3.34
C MET A 308 -8.07 -0.21 -3.10
N LYS A 309 -8.80 -0.88 -4.02
CA LYS A 309 -10.19 -1.27 -3.77
C LYS A 309 -10.33 -2.09 -2.48
N TYR A 310 -9.52 -3.12 -2.29
CA TYR A 310 -9.60 -3.95 -1.09
C TYR A 310 -9.08 -3.22 0.16
N VAL A 311 -8.18 -2.24 0.03
CA VAL A 311 -7.79 -1.37 1.15
C VAL A 311 -9.01 -0.58 1.64
N TYR A 312 -9.73 0.09 0.74
CA TYR A 312 -10.94 0.84 1.12
C TYR A 312 -12.08 -0.08 1.58
N ASP A 313 -12.30 -1.23 0.94
CA ASP A 313 -13.30 -2.20 1.39
C ASP A 313 -12.96 -2.71 2.80
N TYR A 314 -11.69 -2.99 3.09
CA TYR A 314 -11.25 -3.44 4.41
C TYR A 314 -11.49 -2.38 5.47
N MET A 315 -11.12 -1.12 5.21
CA MET A 315 -11.38 -0.01 6.12
C MET A 315 -12.88 0.16 6.39
N LEU A 316 -13.71 0.13 5.34
CA LEU A 316 -15.17 0.28 5.50
C LEU A 316 -15.73 -0.84 6.38
N HIS A 317 -15.38 -2.09 6.09
CA HIS A 317 -15.82 -3.27 6.82
C HIS A 317 -15.36 -3.25 8.28
N LEU A 318 -14.11 -2.85 8.53
CA LEU A 318 -13.55 -2.70 9.87
C LEU A 318 -14.30 -1.63 10.67
N LEU A 319 -14.48 -0.44 10.09
CA LEU A 319 -15.13 0.68 10.75
C LEU A 319 -16.63 0.43 10.99
N GLN A 320 -17.33 -0.23 10.06
CA GLN A 320 -18.72 -0.65 10.27
C GLN A 320 -18.84 -1.71 11.37
N SER A 321 -17.93 -2.68 11.40
CA SER A 321 -17.92 -3.71 12.44
C SER A 321 -17.58 -3.14 13.81
N TYR A 322 -16.59 -2.25 13.88
CA TYR A 322 -16.24 -1.51 15.08
C TYR A 322 -17.39 -0.64 15.58
N GLY A 323 -18.09 0.07 14.67
CA GLY A 323 -19.24 0.89 15.02
C GLY A 323 -20.40 0.13 15.68
N LYS A 324 -20.62 -1.14 15.30
CA LYS A 324 -21.62 -2.01 15.96
C LYS A 324 -21.29 -2.30 17.43
N LEU A 325 -20.02 -2.16 17.82
CA LEU A 325 -19.54 -2.43 19.17
C LEU A 325 -19.61 -1.19 20.08
N MET A 326 -19.77 0.02 19.54
CA MET A 326 -19.84 1.23 20.36
C MET A 326 -21.12 1.27 21.20
N LYS A 327 -20.95 1.42 22.52
CA LYS A 327 -22.02 1.54 23.54
C LYS A 327 -21.98 2.93 24.19
N MET A 328 -21.75 3.95 23.37
CA MET A 328 -21.60 5.35 23.77
C MET A 328 -21.99 6.26 22.61
N ASN A 329 -22.45 7.46 22.93
CA ASN A 329 -22.70 8.49 21.93
C ASN A 329 -21.39 9.09 21.44
N VAL A 330 -21.31 9.38 20.15
CA VAL A 330 -20.14 10.00 19.52
C VAL A 330 -20.14 11.50 19.78
N GLU A 331 -19.06 11.97 20.38
CA GLU A 331 -18.87 13.36 20.79
C GLU A 331 -17.64 13.95 20.12
N VAL A 332 -17.75 15.20 19.68
CA VAL A 332 -16.61 15.96 19.16
C VAL A 332 -16.05 16.75 20.34
N PRO A 333 -14.87 16.38 20.88
CA PRO A 333 -14.32 17.06 22.04
C PRO A 333 -13.89 18.49 21.69
N GLN A 334 -13.90 19.36 22.69
CA GLN A 334 -13.37 20.72 22.54
C GLN A 334 -11.91 20.67 22.07
N GLY A 335 -11.58 21.50 21.08
CA GLY A 335 -10.24 21.54 20.46
C GLY A 335 -10.03 20.59 19.30
N ALA A 336 -10.97 19.68 19.01
CA ALA A 336 -10.94 18.91 17.77
C ALA A 336 -11.15 19.83 16.54
N LYS A 337 -10.38 19.60 15.48
CA LYS A 337 -10.47 20.36 14.22
C LYS A 337 -11.18 19.54 13.17
N GLU A 338 -12.13 20.14 12.46
CA GLU A 338 -12.73 19.51 11.28
C GLU A 338 -11.69 19.39 10.16
N VAL A 339 -11.61 18.21 9.54
CA VAL A 339 -10.67 17.90 8.46
C VAL A 339 -11.39 17.33 7.24
N CYS A 340 -10.95 17.73 6.06
CA CYS A 340 -11.47 17.33 4.76
C CYS A 340 -10.36 17.51 3.72
N PRO A 341 -10.56 17.08 2.45
CA PRO A 341 -9.50 17.17 1.46
C PRO A 341 -9.00 18.59 1.24
N GLU A 342 -9.90 19.57 1.27
CA GLU A 342 -9.60 20.97 1.09
C GLU A 342 -8.68 21.49 2.20
N THR A 343 -9.06 21.30 3.47
CA THR A 343 -8.27 21.79 4.62
C THR A 343 -6.92 21.11 4.75
N MET A 344 -6.76 19.90 4.21
CA MET A 344 -5.50 19.15 4.24
C MET A 344 -4.60 19.48 3.05
N ALA A 345 -5.12 19.51 1.82
CA ALA A 345 -4.32 19.61 0.60
C ALA A 345 -4.11 21.04 0.12
N CYS A 346 -5.13 21.91 0.21
CA CYS A 346 -5.06 23.27 -0.34
C CYS A 346 -3.98 24.16 0.30
N PRO A 347 -3.68 24.06 1.61
CA PRO A 347 -2.60 24.85 2.20
C PRO A 347 -1.18 24.45 1.74
N ILE A 348 -1.02 23.32 1.05
CA ILE A 348 0.29 22.78 0.67
C ILE A 348 0.62 23.20 -0.76
N ASN A 349 1.65 24.03 -0.90
CA ASN A 349 2.15 24.51 -2.19
C ASN A 349 3.17 23.52 -2.79
N GLY A 350 2.68 22.57 -3.58
CA GLY A 350 3.52 21.63 -4.34
C GLY A 350 4.35 20.68 -3.46
N GLY A 351 5.39 20.10 -4.05
CA GLY A 351 6.25 19.12 -3.38
C GLY A 351 5.63 17.73 -3.24
N ARG A 352 6.39 16.80 -2.65
CA ARG A 352 5.99 15.38 -2.57
C ARG A 352 4.73 15.16 -1.74
N MET A 353 4.52 15.95 -0.69
CA MET A 353 3.33 15.85 0.15
C MET A 353 2.06 16.16 -0.65
N ARG A 354 2.07 17.29 -1.38
CA ARG A 354 0.96 17.65 -2.26
C ARG A 354 0.76 16.62 -3.36
N GLN A 355 1.85 16.14 -3.98
CA GLN A 355 1.79 15.11 -5.00
C GLN A 355 1.14 13.82 -4.50
N SER A 356 1.51 13.32 -3.31
CA SER A 356 0.88 12.13 -2.73
C SER A 356 -0.61 12.33 -2.47
N MET A 357 -1.03 13.51 -2.02
CA MET A 357 -2.44 13.83 -1.84
C MET A 357 -3.19 13.87 -3.17
N ASP A 358 -2.67 14.58 -4.18
CA ASP A 358 -3.30 14.67 -5.50
C ASP A 358 -3.38 13.29 -6.18
N ASP A 359 -2.31 12.49 -6.07
CA ASP A 359 -2.22 11.16 -6.65
C ASP A 359 -3.22 10.17 -6.04
N SER A 360 -3.59 10.37 -4.77
CA SER A 360 -4.47 9.49 -4.00
C SER A 360 -5.85 10.10 -3.73
N LEU A 361 -6.17 11.24 -4.34
CA LEU A 361 -7.45 11.92 -4.18
C LEU A 361 -8.57 11.12 -4.88
N VAL A 362 -9.60 10.75 -4.12
CA VAL A 362 -10.79 10.09 -4.64
C VAL A 362 -11.67 11.11 -5.37
N MET A 363 -11.82 10.94 -6.68
CA MET A 363 -12.55 11.88 -7.55
C MET A 363 -14.04 11.55 -7.66
N SER A 364 -14.48 10.37 -7.27
CA SER A 364 -15.90 9.99 -7.32
C SER A 364 -16.19 8.85 -6.34
N PRO A 365 -17.45 8.69 -5.87
CA PRO A 365 -17.86 7.53 -5.08
C PRO A 365 -17.66 6.21 -5.82
N SER A 366 -17.62 5.10 -5.08
CA SER A 366 -17.59 3.78 -5.69
C SER A 366 -18.93 3.49 -6.35
N VAL A 367 -18.90 3.20 -7.65
CA VAL A 367 -20.05 2.67 -8.40
C VAL A 367 -20.23 1.17 -8.18
N LYS A 368 -19.15 0.47 -7.80
CA LYS A 368 -19.15 -0.98 -7.56
C LYS A 368 -19.60 -1.27 -6.13
N ALA A 369 -20.34 -2.35 -5.96
CA ALA A 369 -20.59 -2.94 -4.66
C ALA A 369 -19.28 -3.26 -3.92
N THR A 370 -19.33 -3.12 -2.60
CA THR A 370 -18.26 -3.58 -1.69
C THR A 370 -18.20 -5.10 -1.75
N CYS A 371 -17.01 -5.68 -1.61
CA CYS A 371 -16.91 -7.13 -1.52
C CYS A 371 -17.65 -7.67 -0.28
N GLU A 372 -18.09 -8.93 -0.34
CA GLU A 372 -18.75 -9.60 0.78
C GLU A 372 -17.71 -10.17 1.75
N MET A 373 -17.85 -9.85 3.03
CA MET A 373 -16.89 -10.29 4.05
C MET A 373 -17.03 -11.79 4.31
N PRO A 374 -15.94 -12.58 4.25
CA PRO A 374 -15.97 -13.98 4.63
C PRO A 374 -16.33 -14.16 6.12
N PRO A 375 -16.89 -15.33 6.49
CA PRO A 375 -17.19 -15.65 7.89
C PRO A 375 -15.92 -15.69 8.74
N PRO A 376 -16.03 -15.59 10.08
CA PRO A 376 -14.89 -15.78 10.98
C PRO A 376 -14.22 -17.16 10.77
N PHE A 377 -12.99 -17.29 11.26
CA PHE A 377 -12.34 -18.61 11.30
C PHE A 377 -13.07 -19.52 12.29
N GLU A 378 -13.35 -20.75 11.86
CA GLU A 378 -13.69 -21.82 12.80
C GLU A 378 -12.47 -22.13 13.66
N GLU A 379 -12.67 -22.52 14.92
CA GLU A 379 -11.55 -22.70 15.86
C GLU A 379 -10.53 -23.74 15.38
N ASP A 380 -10.99 -24.84 14.81
CA ASP A 380 -10.14 -25.91 14.30
C ASP A 380 -9.40 -25.49 13.02
N GLU A 381 -10.06 -24.73 12.14
CA GLU A 381 -9.47 -24.14 10.94
C GLU A 381 -8.35 -23.17 11.30
N LEU A 382 -8.61 -22.25 12.24
CA LEU A 382 -7.62 -21.28 12.71
C LEU A 382 -6.42 -21.99 13.35
N LYS A 383 -6.68 -22.99 14.19
CA LYS A 383 -5.63 -23.79 14.82
C LYS A 383 -4.74 -24.47 13.78
N LYS A 384 -5.34 -25.17 12.80
CA LYS A 384 -4.61 -25.81 11.70
C LYS A 384 -3.78 -24.80 10.89
N PHE A 385 -4.34 -23.62 10.62
CA PHE A 385 -3.63 -22.55 9.93
C PHE A 385 -2.41 -22.07 10.71
N LEU A 386 -2.55 -21.82 12.01
CA LEU A 386 -1.46 -21.35 12.87
C LEU A 386 -0.38 -22.41 13.06
N GLU A 387 -0.75 -23.68 13.26
CA GLU A 387 0.20 -24.80 13.35
C GLU A 387 0.99 -24.96 12.05
N LYS A 388 0.32 -24.86 10.89
CA LYS A 388 0.98 -24.89 9.59
C LYS A 388 1.95 -23.72 9.43
N LYS A 389 1.54 -22.51 9.82
CA LYS A 389 2.41 -21.33 9.79
C LYS A 389 3.67 -21.54 10.63
N GLU A 390 3.53 -21.97 11.89
CA GLU A 390 4.64 -22.23 12.79
C GLU A 390 5.59 -23.31 12.24
N SER A 391 5.04 -24.38 11.67
CA SER A 391 5.83 -25.45 11.04
C SER A 391 6.69 -24.92 9.88
N VAL A 392 6.11 -24.11 9.00
CA VAL A 392 6.82 -23.50 7.87
C VAL A 392 7.88 -22.51 8.36
N GLU A 393 7.59 -21.70 9.38
CA GLU A 393 8.56 -20.77 9.96
C GLU A 393 9.79 -21.52 10.51
N LYS A 394 9.58 -22.61 11.27
CA LYS A 394 10.67 -23.46 11.77
C LYS A 394 11.51 -24.09 10.65
N GLU A 395 10.87 -24.51 9.56
CA GLU A 395 11.57 -25.07 8.40
C GLU A 395 12.47 -24.02 7.74
N VAL A 396 11.96 -22.79 7.55
CA VAL A 396 12.74 -21.68 6.99
C VAL A 396 13.89 -21.27 7.92
N GLU A 397 13.67 -21.23 9.23
CA GLU A 397 14.73 -20.96 10.21
C GLU A 397 15.83 -22.02 10.15
N LYS A 398 15.45 -23.29 10.04
CA LYS A 398 16.41 -24.40 9.89
C LYS A 398 17.28 -24.21 8.64
N TRP A 399 16.67 -23.99 7.47
CA TRP A 399 17.43 -23.75 6.22
C TRP A 399 18.35 -22.54 6.31
N THR A 400 17.87 -21.47 6.96
CA THR A 400 18.67 -20.26 7.17
C THR A 400 19.89 -20.55 8.03
N ASN A 401 19.71 -21.30 9.12
CA ASN A 401 20.81 -21.69 10.00
C ASN A 401 21.81 -22.60 9.28
N GLU A 402 21.34 -23.60 8.54
CA GLU A 402 22.19 -24.50 7.75
C GLU A 402 23.05 -23.72 6.74
N TYR A 403 22.45 -22.80 5.98
CA TYR A 403 23.16 -21.93 5.04
C TYR A 403 24.27 -21.12 5.73
N TRP A 404 23.96 -20.44 6.85
CA TRP A 404 24.96 -19.63 7.55
C TRP A 404 26.08 -20.47 8.18
N GLN A 405 25.80 -21.70 8.58
CA GLN A 405 26.84 -22.62 9.06
C GLN A 405 27.78 -23.03 7.93
N GLU A 406 27.27 -23.28 6.73
CA GLU A 406 28.10 -23.57 5.55
C GLU A 406 28.96 -22.37 5.15
N GLN A 407 28.39 -21.15 5.09
CA GLN A 407 29.14 -19.94 4.76
C GLN A 407 30.28 -19.68 5.76
N LYS A 408 30.05 -19.92 7.05
CA LYS A 408 31.10 -19.80 8.07
C LYS A 408 32.23 -20.81 7.91
N LYS A 409 31.98 -21.99 7.34
CA LYS A 409 33.03 -22.98 7.01
C LYS A 409 33.86 -22.51 5.83
N ILE A 410 33.21 -21.98 4.80
CA ILE A 410 33.88 -21.47 3.59
C ILE A 410 34.76 -20.26 3.92
N LEU A 411 34.30 -19.34 4.76
CA LEU A 411 35.04 -18.11 5.13
C LEU A 411 36.19 -18.33 6.13
N LYS A 412 36.35 -19.54 6.68
CA LYS A 412 37.46 -19.91 7.58
C LYS A 412 38.65 -20.55 6.85
N HIS A 413 38.51 -20.81 5.56
CA HIS A 413 39.58 -21.20 4.63
C HIS A 413 39.81 -20.06 3.65
#